data_AF-A0A1Q8QAQ2-F1
#
_entry.id   AF-A0A1Q8QAQ2-F1
#
_cell.length_a   1.000
_cell.length_b   1.000
_cell.length_c   1.000
_cell.angle_alpha   90.00
_cell.angle_beta   90.00
_cell.angle_gamma   90.00
#
_symmetry.space_group_name_H-M   'P 1'
#
loop_
_entity.id
_entity.type
_entity.pdbx_description
1 polymer ?
#
loop_
_entity_poly.entity_id
_entity_poly.type
_entity_poly.pdbx_seq_one_letter_code
_entity_poly.pdbx_strand_id
1 'polypeptide(L)'
;MKEESFEKALERLERIAVRLEAGDVPLEKGVALYKEGMGLVGTCRKRLEAARMEIALAGEDGTLRPFDVNDDEGAGVAGPAGEES
;
A
#
# COMPACT_ATOMS: atom_id res chain seq x y z
N MET A 1 -16.16 12.02 -2.86
CA MET A 1 -15.76 11.11 -3.96
C MET A 1 -15.89 9.69 -3.44
N LYS A 2 -16.49 8.75 -4.20
CA LYS A 2 -16.51 7.33 -3.80
C LYS A 2 -15.11 6.78 -4.06
N GLU A 3 -14.30 6.80 -3.02
CA GLU A 3 -13.04 6.09 -2.99
C GLU A 3 -13.32 4.62 -3.33
N GLU A 4 -12.76 4.08 -4.41
CA GLU A 4 -12.98 2.68 -4.77
C GLU A 4 -12.41 1.79 -3.66
N SER A 5 -13.18 0.79 -3.24
CA SER A 5 -12.73 -0.17 -2.23
C SER A 5 -11.61 -1.05 -2.81
N PHE A 6 -10.76 -1.58 -1.95
CA PHE A 6 -9.66 -2.45 -2.37
C PHE A 6 -10.14 -3.62 -3.24
N GLU A 7 -11.24 -4.26 -2.82
CA GLU A 7 -11.82 -5.41 -3.52
C GLU A 7 -12.29 -5.04 -4.92
N LYS A 8 -12.92 -3.88 -5.10
CA LYS A 8 -13.37 -3.40 -6.42
C LYS A 8 -12.21 -3.10 -7.34
N ALA A 9 -11.17 -2.45 -6.81
CA ALA A 9 -9.96 -2.15 -7.58
C ALA A 9 -9.24 -3.43 -8.02
N LEU A 10 -9.16 -4.43 -7.13
CA LEU A 10 -8.59 -5.74 -7.41
C LEU A 10 -9.41 -6.51 -8.45
N GLU A 11 -10.73 -6.60 -8.28
CA GLU A 11 -11.63 -7.28 -9.23
C GLU A 11 -11.54 -6.64 -10.63
N ARG A 12 -11.42 -5.31 -10.71
CA ARG A 12 -11.22 -4.62 -11.98
C ARG A 12 -9.86 -4.94 -12.59
N LEU A 13 -8.79 -4.97 -11.79
CA LEU A 13 -7.45 -5.31 -12.25
C LEU A 13 -7.38 -6.73 -12.80
N GLU A 14 -7.99 -7.71 -12.13
CA GLU A 14 -8.07 -9.09 -12.59
C GLU A 14 -8.77 -9.20 -13.95
N ARG A 15 -9.91 -8.53 -14.11
CA ARG A 15 -10.60 -8.48 -15.41
C ARG A 15 -9.75 -7.87 -16.52
N ILE A 16 -8.97 -6.84 -16.20
CA ILE A 16 -8.06 -6.23 -17.17
C ILE A 16 -6.96 -7.21 -17.57
N ALA A 17 -6.36 -7.90 -16.59
CA ALA A 17 -5.33 -8.91 -16.84
C ALA A 17 -5.85 -10.01 -17.77
N VAL A 18 -7.01 -10.60 -17.46
CA VAL A 18 -7.66 -11.62 -18.31
C VAL A 18 -7.88 -11.13 -19.74
N ARG A 19 -8.34 -9.89 -19.91
CA ARG A 19 -8.57 -9.31 -21.24
C ARG A 19 -7.28 -9.08 -22.02
N LEU A 20 -6.20 -8.67 -21.35
CA LEU A 20 -4.90 -8.47 -22.01
C LEU A 20 -4.25 -9.80 -22.38
N GLU A 21 -4.40 -10.82 -21.52
CA GLU A 21 -3.90 -12.18 -21.76
C GLU A 21 -4.64 -12.90 -22.90
N ALA A 22 -5.92 -12.60 -23.10
CA ALA A 22 -6.71 -13.17 -24.21
C ALA A 22 -6.14 -12.81 -25.60
N GLY A 23 -5.38 -11.71 -25.71
CA GLY A 23 -4.67 -11.33 -26.94
C GLY A 23 -5.53 -10.88 -28.12
N ASP A 24 -6.87 -10.82 -27.97
CA ASP A 24 -7.82 -10.37 -28.99
C ASP A 24 -8.10 -8.85 -28.95
N VAL A 25 -7.39 -8.12 -28.09
CA VAL A 25 -7.60 -6.70 -27.86
C VAL A 25 -6.80 -5.87 -28.87
N PRO A 26 -7.44 -4.96 -29.62
CA PRO A 26 -6.73 -4.00 -30.49
C PRO A 26 -5.70 -3.18 -29.71
N LEU A 27 -4.54 -2.91 -30.32
CA LEU A 27 -3.40 -2.25 -29.68
C LEU A 27 -3.78 -0.99 -28.86
N GLU A 28 -4.55 -0.08 -29.44
CA GLU A 28 -4.97 1.16 -28.76
C GLU A 28 -5.78 0.88 -27.49
N LYS A 29 -6.68 -0.11 -27.55
CA LYS A 29 -7.46 -0.55 -26.38
C LYS A 29 -6.57 -1.26 -25.36
N GLY A 30 -5.59 -2.05 -25.82
CA GLY A 30 -4.61 -2.72 -24.96
C GLY A 30 -3.79 -1.71 -24.16
N VAL A 31 -3.30 -0.64 -24.81
CA VAL A 31 -2.57 0.45 -24.16
C VAL A 31 -3.44 1.17 -23.14
N ALA A 32 -4.72 1.42 -23.45
CA ALA A 32 -5.66 2.04 -22.51
C ALA A 32 -5.90 1.14 -21.27
N LEU A 33 -6.16 -0.16 -21.48
CA LEU A 33 -6.35 -1.13 -20.41
C LEU A 33 -5.09 -1.27 -19.53
N TYR A 34 -3.90 -1.27 -20.13
CA TYR A 34 -2.64 -1.30 -19.39
C TYR A 34 -2.48 -0.08 -18.48
N LYS A 35 -2.75 1.12 -19.00
CA LYS A 35 -2.69 2.36 -18.19
C LYS A 35 -3.69 2.32 -17.04
N GLU A 36 -4.90 1.84 -17.29
CA GLU A 36 -5.92 1.65 -16.26
C GLU A 36 -5.44 0.65 -15.19
N GLY A 37 -4.91 -0.50 -15.61
CA GLY A 37 -4.35 -1.51 -14.71
C GLY A 37 -3.23 -0.97 -13.82
N MET A 38 -2.32 -0.18 -14.38
CA MET A 38 -1.25 0.49 -13.61
C MET A 38 -1.81 1.44 -12.54
N GLY A 39 -2.88 2.17 -12.86
CA GLY A 39 -3.58 3.01 -11.89
C GLY A 39 -4.18 2.19 -10.74
N LEU A 40 -4.84 1.08 -11.07
CA LEU A 40 -5.45 0.18 -10.08
C LEU A 40 -4.41 -0.48 -9.18
N VAL A 41 -3.27 -0.92 -9.73
CA VAL A 41 -2.13 -1.41 -8.93
C VAL A 41 -1.68 -0.36 -7.92
N GLY A 42 -1.57 0.91 -8.34
CA GLY A 42 -1.25 2.02 -7.46
C GLY A 42 -2.27 2.20 -6.33
N THR A 43 -3.57 2.12 -6.65
CA THR A 43 -4.65 2.19 -5.66
C THR A 43 -4.59 1.04 -4.65
N CYS A 44 -4.43 -0.19 -5.12
CA CYS A 44 -4.32 -1.37 -4.25
C CYS A 44 -3.13 -1.26 -3.29
N ARG A 45 -1.96 -0.83 -3.81
CA ARG A 45 -0.77 -0.59 -2.97
C ARG A 45 -1.04 0.44 -1.89
N LYS A 46 -1.60 1.61 -2.25
CA LYS A 46 -1.92 2.66 -1.27
C LYS A 46 -2.84 2.18 -0.15
N ARG A 47 -3.85 1.37 -0.49
CA ARG A 47 -4.78 0.78 0.49
C ARG A 47 -4.07 -0.19 1.43
N LEU A 48 -3.24 -1.08 0.89
CA LEU A 48 -2.49 -2.04 1.70
C LEU A 48 -1.49 -1.35 2.62
N GLU A 49 -0.81 -0.30 2.16
CA GLU A 49 0.11 0.47 2.99
C GLU A 49 -0.64 1.23 4.10
N ALA A 50 -1.80 1.82 3.80
CA ALA A 50 -2.65 2.43 4.82
C ALA A 50 -3.05 1.41 5.91
N ALA A 51 -3.52 0.23 5.51
CA ALA A 51 -3.89 -0.83 6.44
C ALA A 51 -2.69 -1.32 7.26
N ARG A 52 -1.50 -1.46 6.66
CA ARG A 52 -0.27 -1.82 7.39
C ARG A 52 0.10 -0.77 8.42
N MET A 53 -0.01 0.51 8.09
CA MET A 53 0.25 1.59 9.03
C MET A 53 -0.75 1.55 10.20
N GLU A 54 -2.03 1.34 9.93
CA GLU A 54 -3.04 1.19 10.99
C GLU A 54 -2.72 0.01 11.92
N ILE A 55 -2.31 -1.14 11.37
CA ILE A 55 -1.88 -2.31 12.16
C ILE A 55 -0.60 -2.01 12.94
N ALA A 56 0.39 -1.36 12.34
CA ALA A 56 1.66 -1.04 12.98
C ALA A 56 1.48 -0.03 14.13
N LEU A 57 0.59 0.95 13.93
CA LEU A 57 0.15 1.83 14.99
C LEU A 57 -0.52 1.03 16.08
N ALA A 58 -1.38 0.06 15.77
CA ALA A 58 -2.05 -0.76 16.79
C ALA A 58 -1.12 -1.64 17.67
N GLY A 59 0.20 -1.67 17.50
CA GLY A 59 1.11 -2.41 18.38
C GLY A 59 0.94 -3.95 18.30
N GLU A 60 1.96 -4.72 18.72
CA GLU A 60 1.87 -6.20 18.79
C GLU A 60 0.86 -6.67 19.86
N ASP A 61 0.45 -5.77 20.74
CA ASP A 61 -0.45 -5.93 21.88
C ASP A 61 -1.83 -5.27 21.69
N GLY A 62 -2.11 -4.65 20.54
CA GLY A 62 -3.36 -3.92 20.28
C GLY A 62 -3.38 -2.47 20.78
N THR A 63 -2.25 -1.97 21.31
CA THR A 63 -2.09 -0.57 21.74
C THR A 63 -1.68 0.34 20.60
N LEU A 64 -2.51 1.34 20.28
CA LEU A 64 -2.20 2.40 19.31
C LEU A 64 -0.99 3.23 19.77
N ARG A 65 0.16 3.08 19.11
CA ARG A 65 1.30 3.99 19.21
C ARG A 65 0.91 5.35 18.62
N PRO A 66 1.25 6.46 19.29
CA PRO A 66 1.06 7.79 18.73
C PRO A 66 1.85 7.93 17.43
N PHE A 67 1.20 8.45 16.38
CA PHE A 67 1.90 8.93 15.19
C PHE A 67 2.50 10.30 15.51
N ASP A 68 3.76 10.34 15.95
CA ASP A 68 4.45 11.60 16.23
C ASP A 68 5.02 12.16 14.91
N VAL A 69 4.47 13.28 14.46
CA VAL A 69 4.87 14.00 13.24
C VAL A 69 6.22 14.73 13.37
N ASN A 70 7.02 14.40 14.40
CA ASN A 70 8.30 15.04 14.70
C ASN A 70 9.53 14.14 14.44
N ASP A 71 9.38 12.92 13.93
CA ASP A 71 10.50 12.01 13.63
C ASP A 71 11.24 12.35 12.31
N ASP A 72 11.31 13.65 11.97
CA ASP A 72 12.26 14.21 10.98
C ASP A 72 13.33 15.05 11.69
N GLU A 73 13.70 14.79 12.95
CA GLU A 73 14.98 15.25 13.49
C GLU A 73 15.51 14.32 14.61
N GLY A 74 16.54 13.54 14.27
CA GLY A 74 17.66 13.18 15.15
C GLY A 74 17.37 12.44 16.47
N ALA A 75 17.52 11.12 16.47
CA ALA A 75 17.90 10.39 17.69
C ALA A 75 18.82 9.21 17.36
N GLY A 76 20.13 9.48 17.34
CA GLY A 76 21.14 8.45 17.46
C GLY A 76 20.93 7.70 18.78
N VAL A 77 20.54 6.44 18.65
CA VAL A 77 20.41 5.44 19.70
C VAL A 77 21.51 5.55 20.76
N ALA A 78 21.11 5.89 21.98
CA ALA A 78 21.89 5.66 23.19
C ALA A 78 22.02 4.14 23.39
N GLY A 79 23.26 3.64 23.37
CA GLY A 79 23.59 2.25 23.67
C GLY A 79 23.37 1.91 25.15
N PRO A 80 23.17 0.62 25.49
CA PRO A 80 22.66 0.21 26.79
C PRO A 80 23.71 0.33 27.89
N ALA A 81 23.19 0.52 29.12
CA ALA A 81 23.91 0.51 30.37
C ALA A 81 24.76 -0.76 30.55
N GLY A 82 26.06 -0.57 30.77
CA GLY A 82 26.97 -1.59 31.29
C GLY A 82 27.28 -1.29 32.75
N GLU A 83 26.88 -2.21 33.61
CA GLU A 83 27.25 -2.35 35.01
C GLU A 83 28.74 -2.67 35.13
N GLU A 84 29.53 -1.88 35.88
CA GLU A 84 30.74 -2.34 36.58
C GLU A 84 31.04 -1.45 37.82
N SER A 85 31.04 -2.11 38.99
CA SER A 85 31.51 -1.70 40.35
C SER A 85 30.61 -0.86 41.26
#